data_AF-A0A7V1JCD4-F1
#
_entry.id   AF-A0A7V1JCD4-F1
#
_cell.length_a   1.000
_cell.length_b   1.000
_cell.length_c   1.000
_cell.angle_alpha   90.00
_cell.angle_beta   90.00
_cell.angle_gamma   90.00
#
_symmetry.space_group_name_H-M   'P 1'
#
loop_
_entity.id
_entity.type
_entity.pdbx_description
1 polymer ?
#
loop_
_entity_poly.entity_id
_entity_poly.type
_entity_poly.pdbx_seq_one_letter_code
_entity_poly.pdbx_strand_id
1 'polypeptide(L)'
;MNDIKSSSFFEEVLKKVSLNAIAVRSKYMNLIKNKISSSHSKNAIMNLKCKCNEYDMNVLVTESDVEKIYERFVKKCLNCDDIIKITFKFK
;
A
#
# COMPACT_ATOMS: atom_id res chain seq x y z
N MET A 1 -2.89 -14.64 -41.56
CA MET A 1 -2.51 -15.57 -40.46
C MET A 1 -3.06 -14.97 -39.18
N ASN A 2 -4.06 -15.63 -38.58
CA ASN A 2 -4.71 -15.18 -37.36
C ASN A 2 -3.94 -15.76 -36.16
N ASP A 3 -3.01 -15.00 -35.60
CA ASP A 3 -2.43 -15.30 -34.29
C ASP A 3 -3.36 -14.77 -33.20
N ILE A 4 -4.40 -15.54 -32.89
CA ILE A 4 -5.27 -15.28 -31.74
C ILE A 4 -4.94 -16.27 -30.62
N LYS A 5 -4.24 -15.71 -29.63
CA LYS A 5 -4.40 -15.93 -28.18
C LYS A 5 -4.40 -17.37 -27.69
N SER A 6 -3.22 -17.86 -27.34
CA SER A 6 -3.07 -18.68 -26.13
C SER A 6 -2.49 -17.81 -25.01
N SER A 7 -3.28 -16.89 -24.46
CA SER A 7 -2.93 -16.39 -23.12
C SER A 7 -3.01 -17.59 -22.19
N SER A 8 -1.85 -18.10 -21.75
CA SER A 8 -1.83 -19.34 -20.98
C SER A 8 -2.70 -19.19 -19.74
N PHE A 9 -3.35 -20.26 -19.27
CA PHE A 9 -4.16 -20.25 -18.05
C PHE A 9 -3.45 -19.54 -16.88
N PHE A 10 -2.11 -19.68 -16.79
CA PHE A 10 -1.29 -18.97 -15.83
C PHE A 10 -1.30 -17.44 -16.00
N GLU A 11 -1.25 -16.93 -17.23
CA GLU A 11 -1.35 -15.49 -17.48
C GLU A 11 -2.71 -14.94 -17.07
N GLU A 12 -3.80 -15.67 -17.33
CA GLU A 12 -5.14 -15.28 -16.89
C GLU A 12 -5.27 -15.29 -15.36
N VAL A 13 -4.69 -16.30 -14.70
CA VAL A 13 -4.64 -16.39 -13.24
C VAL A 13 -3.81 -15.24 -12.66
N LEU A 14 -2.61 -14.97 -13.19
CA LEU A 14 -1.75 -13.87 -12.77
C LEU A 14 -2.43 -12.52 -12.95
N LYS A 15 -3.14 -12.32 -14.07
CA LYS A 15 -3.94 -11.12 -14.33
C LYS A 15 -5.06 -10.94 -13.31
N LYS A 16 -5.81 -12.00 -13.00
CA LYS A 16 -6.86 -11.97 -11.96
C LYS A 16 -6.29 -11.67 -10.57
N VAL A 17 -5.17 -12.29 -10.19
CA VAL A 17 -4.49 -12.02 -8.92
C VAL A 17 -4.03 -10.56 -8.85
N SER A 18 -3.46 -10.04 -9.93
CA SER A 18 -3.00 -8.65 -10.02
C SER A 18 -4.15 -7.65 -9.89
N LEU A 19 -5.25 -7.87 -10.60
CA LEU A 19 -6.46 -7.05 -10.50
C LEU A 19 -7.06 -7.08 -9.09
N ASN A 20 -7.09 -8.26 -8.47
CA ASN A 20 -7.56 -8.41 -7.09
C ASN A 20 -6.65 -7.67 -6.11
N ALA A 21 -5.33 -7.73 -6.29
CA ALA A 21 -4.37 -7.00 -5.46
C ALA A 21 -4.55 -5.48 -5.57
N ILE A 22 -4.79 -4.96 -6.78
CA ILE A 22 -5.13 -3.55 -7.02
C ILE A 22 -6.43 -3.19 -6.30
N ALA A 23 -7.48 -3.99 -6.45
CA ALA A 23 -8.77 -3.74 -5.82
C ALA A 23 -8.70 -3.73 -4.28
N VAL A 24 -7.97 -4.69 -3.70
CA VAL A 24 -7.73 -4.76 -2.24
C VAL A 24 -6.95 -3.54 -1.77
N ARG A 25 -5.90 -3.15 -2.50
CA ARG A 25 -5.12 -1.93 -2.21
C ARG A 25 -6.02 -0.69 -2.22
N SER A 26 -6.81 -0.48 -3.27
CA SER A 26 -7.70 0.69 -3.37
C SER A 26 -8.74 0.72 -2.25
N LYS A 27 -9.35 -0.42 -1.92
CA LYS A 27 -10.29 -0.51 -0.78
C LYS A 27 -9.61 -0.14 0.54
N TYR A 28 -8.42 -0.69 0.79
CA TYR A 28 -7.66 -0.41 2.01
C TYR A 28 -7.28 1.07 2.12
N MET A 29 -6.83 1.69 1.02
CA MET A 29 -6.53 3.14 0.98
C MET A 29 -7.76 3.98 1.28
N ASN A 30 -8.90 3.65 0.67
CA ASN A 30 -10.15 4.37 0.92
C ASN A 30 -10.61 4.24 2.37
N LEU A 31 -10.43 3.08 3.00
CA LEU A 31 -10.74 2.92 4.42
C LEU A 31 -9.87 3.83 5.30
N ILE A 32 -8.57 3.92 5.03
CA ILE A 32 -7.67 4.82 5.76
C ILE A 32 -8.07 6.28 5.54
N LYS A 33 -8.26 6.68 4.28
CA LYS A 33 -8.68 8.04 3.91
C LYS A 33 -9.97 8.45 4.62
N ASN A 34 -10.99 7.59 4.56
CA ASN A 34 -12.27 7.82 5.23
C ASN A 34 -12.12 7.94 6.74
N LYS A 35 -11.26 7.13 7.35
CA LYS A 35 -11.04 7.17 8.80
C LYS A 35 -10.29 8.44 9.24
N ILE A 36 -9.35 8.91 8.42
CA ILE A 36 -8.68 10.20 8.62
C ILE A 36 -9.70 11.33 8.45
N SER A 37 -10.48 11.33 7.36
CA SER A 37 -11.43 12.39 7.07
C SER A 37 -12.58 12.42 8.07
N SER A 38 -12.95 11.29 8.69
CA SER A 38 -13.94 11.26 9.78
C SER A 38 -13.37 11.62 11.16
N SER A 39 -12.05 11.62 11.33
CA SER A 39 -11.41 11.97 12.61
C SER A 39 -11.55 13.46 12.94
N HIS A 40 -11.45 13.80 14.22
CA HIS A 40 -11.50 15.19 14.67
C HIS A 40 -10.32 16.01 14.15
N SER A 41 -9.11 15.43 14.16
CA SER A 41 -7.88 16.11 13.76
C SER A 41 -7.61 16.09 12.26
N LYS A 42 -8.41 15.36 11.46
CA LYS A 42 -8.24 15.18 10.01
C LYS A 42 -6.83 14.70 9.62
N ASN A 43 -6.15 14.01 10.53
CA ASN A 43 -4.82 13.48 10.35
C ASN A 43 -4.66 12.12 11.07
N ALA A 44 -3.65 11.35 10.67
CA ALA A 44 -3.25 10.13 11.36
C ALA A 44 -1.74 10.11 11.54
N ILE A 45 -1.28 9.35 12.54
CA ILE A 45 0.13 9.03 12.68
C ILE A 45 0.38 7.74 11.92
N MET A 46 1.15 7.83 10.84
CA MET A 46 1.68 6.68 10.14
C MET A 46 3.00 6.26 10.78
N ASN A 47 3.12 4.99 11.16
CA ASN A 47 4.35 4.38 11.61
C ASN A 47 4.93 3.47 10.52
N LEU A 48 6.22 3.65 10.25
CA LEU A 48 7.02 2.90 9.29
C LEU A 48 8.07 2.09 10.04
N LYS A 49 8.10 0.77 9.86
CA LYS A 49 9.02 -0.14 10.58
C LYS A 49 9.66 -1.22 9.70
N CYS A 50 11.00 -1.25 9.52
CA CYS A 50 11.76 -2.49 9.15
C CYS A 50 12.27 -3.19 10.42
N LYS A 51 12.45 -4.50 10.36
CA LYS A 51 13.19 -5.37 11.30
C LYS A 51 14.58 -4.84 11.71
N CYS A 52 15.36 -4.22 10.82
CA CYS A 52 16.68 -3.65 11.14
C CYS A 52 16.63 -2.25 11.74
N ASN A 53 15.42 -1.70 11.97
CA ASN A 53 15.18 -0.37 12.54
C ASN A 53 15.75 0.81 11.73
N GLU A 54 16.29 0.60 10.52
CA GLU A 54 16.69 1.71 9.63
C GLU A 54 15.50 2.64 9.35
N TYR A 55 14.31 2.04 9.21
CA TYR A 55 13.04 2.74 9.18
C TYR A 55 12.32 2.43 10.49
N ASP A 56 12.36 3.34 11.46
CA ASP A 56 11.46 3.38 12.63
C ASP A 56 11.03 4.84 12.84
N MET A 57 10.07 5.28 12.03
CA MET A 57 9.63 6.68 12.03
C MET A 57 8.11 6.81 12.11
N ASN A 58 7.69 7.88 12.79
CA ASN A 58 6.31 8.30 12.89
C ASN A 58 6.13 9.58 12.08
N VAL A 59 5.21 9.57 11.12
CA VAL A 59 4.93 10.71 10.24
C VAL A 59 3.46 11.07 10.40
N LEU A 60 3.18 12.36 10.60
CA LEU A 60 1.81 12.87 10.57
C LEU A 60 1.36 12.97 9.12
N VAL A 61 0.22 12.38 8.79
CA VAL A 61 -0.29 12.28 7.41
C VAL A 61 -1.73 12.72 7.34
N THR A 62 -2.09 13.39 6.26
CA THR A 62 -3.47 13.76 5.91
C THR A 62 -4.04 12.78 4.89
N GLU A 63 -5.33 12.90 4.58
CA GLU A 63 -6.00 12.10 3.55
C GLU A 63 -5.27 12.15 2.19
N SER A 64 -4.79 13.34 1.81
CA SER A 64 -4.10 13.57 0.54
C SER A 64 -2.70 12.95 0.45
N ASP A 65 -2.12 12.59 1.60
CA ASP A 65 -0.78 12.01 1.67
C ASP A 65 -0.78 10.48 1.51
N VAL A 66 -1.91 9.84 1.85
CA VAL A 66 -2.04 8.37 1.91
C VAL A 66 -1.66 7.70 0.59
N GLU A 67 -2.14 8.21 -0.55
CA GLU A 67 -1.82 7.67 -1.87
C GLU A 67 -0.36 7.88 -2.26
N LYS A 68 0.16 9.09 -2.06
CA LYS A 68 1.55 9.45 -2.38
C LYS A 68 2.54 8.59 -1.59
N ILE A 69 2.22 8.33 -0.34
CA ILE A 69 2.99 7.45 0.53
C ILE A 69 2.92 6.03 -0.01
N TYR A 70 1.74 5.48 -0.20
CA TYR A 70 1.63 4.06 -0.56
C TYR A 70 2.28 3.74 -1.92
N GLU A 71 2.25 4.66 -2.87
CA GLU A 71 2.99 4.52 -4.14
C GLU A 71 4.51 4.52 -3.96
N ARG A 72 5.03 5.32 -3.03
CA ARG A 72 6.47 5.41 -2.77
C ARG A 72 7.01 4.26 -1.92
N PHE A 73 6.17 3.65 -1.08
CA PHE A 73 6.57 2.71 -0.03
C PHE A 73 6.35 1.23 -0.37
N VAL A 74 6.04 0.87 -1.62
CA VAL A 74 6.21 -0.52 -2.11
C VAL A 74 7.71 -0.82 -2.24
N LYS A 75 8.44 -0.79 -1.13
CA LYS A 75 9.89 -0.97 -1.09
C LYS A 75 10.27 -1.87 0.07
N LYS A 76 11.11 -2.84 -0.25
CA LYS A 76 11.94 -3.52 0.74
C LYS A 76 12.93 -2.50 1.29
N CYS A 77 13.28 -2.62 2.56
CA CYS A 77 14.34 -1.79 3.13
C CYS A 77 15.69 -2.25 2.56
N LEU A 78 16.48 -1.30 2.08
CA LEU A 78 17.70 -1.60 1.32
C LEU A 78 18.78 -2.25 2.18
N ASN A 79 18.79 -1.99 3.48
CA ASN A 79 19.74 -2.58 4.41
C ASN A 79 19.39 -4.03 4.78
N CYS A 80 18.10 -4.32 5.00
CA CYS A 80 17.65 -5.61 5.53
C CYS A 80 17.04 -6.56 4.48
N ASP A 81 16.76 -6.06 3.26
CA ASP A 81 15.91 -6.68 2.23
C ASP A 81 14.53 -7.15 2.73
N ASP A 82 14.11 -6.68 3.91
CA ASP A 82 12.84 -7.03 4.55
C ASP A 82 11.75 -6.03 4.18
N ILE A 83 10.49 -6.43 4.33
CA ILE A 83 9.33 -5.60 4.03
C ILE A 83 9.18 -4.52 5.09
N ILE A 84 9.07 -3.27 4.66
CA ILE A 84 8.74 -2.15 5.55
C ILE A 84 7.26 -2.27 5.93
N LYS A 85 6.98 -2.47 7.22
CA LYS A 85 5.62 -2.51 7.77
C LYS A 85 5.09 -1.08 7.93
N ILE A 86 3.87 -0.86 7.45
CA ILE A 86 3.16 0.42 7.57
C ILE A 86 1.95 0.21 8.47
N THR A 87 1.83 1.03 9.51
CA THR A 87 0.63 1.04 10.37
C THR A 87 0.13 2.46 10.55
N PHE A 88 -1.18 2.63 10.75
CA PHE A 88 -1.82 3.93 10.96
C PHE A 88 -2.47 3.96 12.33
N LYS A 89 -2.17 5.00 13.11
CA LYS A 89 -2.85 5.33 14.36
C LYS A 89 -3.74 6.55 14.14
N PHE A 90 -5.02 6.36 14.38
CA PHE A 90 -6.05 7.38 14.24
C PHE A 90 -6.37 7.91 15.64
N LYS A 91 -6.42 9.22 15.81
CA LYS A 91 -6.80 9.88 17.07
C LYS A 91 -8.23 10.38 17.00
#